data_AF-A0A0M3AE50-F1
#
_entry.id   AF-A0A0M3AE50-F1
#
_cell.length_a   1.000
_cell.length_b   1.000
_cell.length_c   1.000
_cell.angle_alpha   90.00
_cell.angle_beta   90.00
_cell.angle_gamma   90.00
#
_symmetry.space_group_name_H-M   'P 1'
#
loop_
_entity.id
_entity.type
_entity.pdbx_description
1 polymer ?
#
loop_
_entity_poly.entity_id
_entity_poly.type
_entity_poly.pdbx_seq_one_letter_code
_entity_poly.pdbx_strand_id
1 'polypeptide(L)'
;MLESKLKGAWIIHHAQKLSEVKYADNTFDNTLTAGKAGLLLSSLSKDDESEISSSRVQALSTYAGISNLERKPLLDLLKEKELIDYSSSGDVVTLGLTQHSILEHTANIFDQYSSNTQDIENASIFLAEKASEEPVFQVEIGEMLSDQFKLSKTHLEYLFSSAETIGFTDVETLSDKGKLLFNGNLFKRQYSEKIGKVFQSLTIEESTKINELNDRIKSEGCVSINEGIRILGQKLLDKLLPIGVYEVNIVSNSREEIGFLTLPESFSKFGSNSIVDDTFDLAKAFISSLKYGMTRSAYERGQIQAIEPLLRKLIGGGQVGPVTAIGQDYKVLELKGVVQVIPYANGRFYLKLLKKEVGEIALLVLSSGNASEHALIGGSIIPSITVTEFSGPEINRDLRRKKQVKTNPTATNNMLDALRTGGI
;
A
#
# COMPACT_ATOMS: atom_id res chain seq x y z
N MET A 1 14.64 -16.79 -11.68
CA MET A 1 14.68 -16.62 -10.21
C MET A 1 14.38 -15.16 -9.93
N LEU A 2 13.47 -14.85 -9.00
CA LEU A 2 13.15 -13.45 -8.66
C LEU A 2 14.37 -12.74 -8.07
N GLU A 3 14.49 -11.44 -8.31
CA GLU A 3 15.46 -10.60 -7.62
C GLU A 3 15.19 -10.62 -6.10
N SER A 4 16.25 -10.69 -5.28
CA SER A 4 16.12 -10.86 -3.82
C SER A 4 15.27 -9.77 -3.15
N LYS A 5 15.53 -8.50 -3.47
CA LYS A 5 14.74 -7.37 -2.95
C LYS A 5 13.24 -7.48 -3.28
N LEU A 6 12.94 -7.95 -4.49
CA LEU A 6 11.59 -8.07 -5.00
C LEU A 6 10.86 -9.22 -4.29
N LYS A 7 11.55 -10.34 -4.10
CA LYS A 7 11.07 -11.45 -3.28
C LYS A 7 10.78 -11.01 -1.85
N GLY A 8 11.69 -10.24 -1.24
CA GLY A 8 11.51 -9.66 0.10
C GLY A 8 10.24 -8.82 0.22
N ALA A 9 9.95 -7.99 -0.79
CA ALA A 9 8.75 -7.16 -0.78
C ALA A 9 7.46 -7.98 -0.85
N TRP A 10 7.45 -9.06 -1.66
CA TRP A 10 6.32 -9.98 -1.72
C TRP A 10 6.12 -10.78 -0.45
N ILE A 11 7.20 -11.19 0.22
CA ILE A 11 7.16 -11.88 1.52
C ILE A 11 6.47 -10.98 2.56
N ILE A 12 6.85 -9.71 2.64
CA ILE A 12 6.22 -8.74 3.55
C ILE A 12 4.74 -8.57 3.21
N HIS A 13 4.41 -8.37 1.93
CA HIS A 13 3.02 -8.26 1.47
C HIS A 13 2.19 -9.48 1.90
N HIS A 14 2.72 -10.70 1.71
CA HIS A 14 2.00 -11.92 2.06
C HIS A 14 1.85 -12.04 3.59
N ALA A 15 2.87 -11.68 4.37
CA ALA A 15 2.78 -11.68 5.83
C ALA A 15 1.72 -10.68 6.35
N GLN A 16 1.57 -9.52 5.70
CA GLN A 16 0.49 -8.57 6.01
C GLN A 16 -0.89 -9.20 5.74
N LYS A 17 -1.10 -9.78 4.56
CA LYS A 17 -2.35 -10.48 4.22
C LYS A 17 -2.67 -11.64 5.17
N LEU A 18 -1.67 -12.46 5.48
CA LEU A 18 -1.80 -13.58 6.42
C LEU A 18 -2.21 -13.10 7.82
N SER A 19 -1.71 -11.95 8.26
CA SER A 19 -2.04 -11.38 9.58
C SER A 19 -3.51 -10.91 9.69
N GLU A 20 -4.20 -10.70 8.56
CA GLU A 20 -5.63 -10.36 8.52
C GLU A 20 -6.53 -11.60 8.62
N VAL A 21 -5.99 -12.80 8.36
CA VAL A 21 -6.73 -14.06 8.34
C VAL A 21 -6.73 -14.71 9.72
N LYS A 22 -7.92 -14.86 10.33
CA LYS A 22 -8.07 -15.40 11.70
C LYS A 22 -7.71 -16.88 11.86
N TYR A 23 -7.66 -17.65 10.76
CA TYR A 23 -7.48 -19.10 10.76
C TYR A 23 -6.63 -19.56 9.56
N ALA A 24 -5.50 -18.91 9.31
CA ALA A 24 -4.53 -19.45 8.36
C ALA A 24 -3.91 -20.71 8.97
N ASP A 25 -3.71 -21.74 8.14
CA ASP A 25 -2.92 -22.91 8.54
C ASP A 25 -1.42 -22.59 8.48
N ASN A 26 -0.60 -23.56 8.87
CA ASN A 26 0.84 -23.41 8.99
C ASN A 26 1.59 -23.50 7.65
N THR A 27 0.90 -23.52 6.51
CA THR A 27 1.54 -23.70 5.19
C THR A 27 2.48 -22.54 4.85
N PHE A 28 2.14 -21.33 5.30
CA PHE A 28 2.88 -20.10 5.02
C PHE A 28 3.69 -19.56 6.22
N ASP A 29 4.11 -20.44 7.13
CA ASP A 29 4.82 -20.06 8.36
C ASP A 29 6.18 -19.39 8.08
N ASN A 30 6.91 -19.80 7.03
CA ASN A 30 8.19 -19.18 6.69
C ASN A 30 7.97 -17.77 6.14
N THR A 31 6.96 -17.58 5.30
CA THR A 31 6.51 -16.29 4.79
C THR A 31 6.12 -15.36 5.94
N LEU A 32 5.32 -15.85 6.89
CA LEU A 32 4.89 -15.07 8.03
C LEU A 32 6.07 -14.67 8.93
N THR A 33 6.96 -15.62 9.23
CA THR A 33 8.14 -15.40 10.08
C THR A 33 9.09 -14.39 9.45
N ALA A 34 9.48 -14.61 8.18
CA ALA A 34 10.39 -13.74 7.46
C ALA A 34 9.78 -12.35 7.26
N GLY A 35 8.50 -12.27 6.87
CA GLY A 35 7.83 -10.98 6.67
C GLY A 35 7.68 -10.18 7.96
N LYS A 36 7.32 -10.82 9.09
CA LYS A 36 7.28 -10.15 10.40
C LYS A 36 8.67 -9.72 10.88
N ALA A 37 9.71 -10.53 10.63
CA ALA A 37 11.09 -10.14 10.91
C ALA A 37 11.50 -8.90 10.08
N GLY A 38 11.16 -8.87 8.79
CA GLY A 38 11.39 -7.73 7.91
C GLY A 38 10.66 -6.46 8.36
N LEU A 39 9.39 -6.58 8.76
CA LEU A 39 8.60 -5.47 9.32
C LEU A 39 9.16 -4.94 10.64
N LEU A 40 9.59 -5.85 11.53
CA LEU A 40 10.22 -5.48 12.79
C LEU A 40 11.54 -4.75 12.54
N LEU A 41 12.40 -5.32 11.71
CA LEU A 41 13.69 -4.74 11.36
C LEU A 41 13.50 -3.37 10.73
N SER A 42 12.54 -3.22 9.82
CA SER A 42 12.11 -1.93 9.30
C SER A 42 11.76 -0.95 10.40
N SER A 43 10.90 -1.35 11.33
CA SER A 43 10.41 -0.46 12.38
C SER A 43 11.51 -0.02 13.34
N LEU A 44 12.56 -0.82 13.49
CA LEU A 44 13.71 -0.55 14.35
C LEU A 44 14.84 0.18 13.63
N SER A 45 15.00 0.01 12.32
CA SER A 45 16.16 0.56 11.59
C SER A 45 16.00 2.05 11.30
N LYS A 46 17.14 2.75 11.30
CA LYS A 46 17.32 4.10 10.77
C LYS A 46 18.54 4.10 9.85
N ASP A 47 18.72 5.18 9.08
CA ASP A 47 19.89 5.33 8.19
C ASP A 47 21.22 5.26 8.95
N ASP A 48 21.21 5.72 10.22
CA ASP A 48 22.34 5.65 11.14
C ASP A 48 22.12 4.61 12.24
N GLU A 49 23.21 4.11 12.81
CA GLU A 49 23.17 3.27 14.02
C GLU A 49 22.43 4.00 15.15
N SER A 50 21.48 3.31 15.77
CA SER A 50 20.67 3.93 16.82
C SER A 50 20.31 2.95 17.94
N GLU A 51 20.34 3.47 19.16
CA GLU A 51 19.86 2.76 20.35
C GLU A 51 18.38 3.09 20.59
N ILE A 52 17.58 2.06 20.81
CA ILE A 52 16.13 2.14 20.98
C ILE A 52 15.77 1.54 22.32
N SER A 53 15.13 2.33 23.18
CA SER A 53 14.72 1.85 24.50
C SER A 53 13.72 0.70 24.41
N SER A 54 13.76 -0.21 25.37
CA SER A 54 12.85 -1.37 25.49
C SER A 54 11.36 -0.99 25.39
N SER A 55 10.96 0.13 25.99
CA SER A 55 9.61 0.67 25.89
C SER A 55 9.24 1.10 24.47
N ARG A 56 10.19 1.65 23.72
CA ARG A 56 10.01 2.05 22.33
C ARG A 56 9.99 0.84 21.40
N VAL A 57 10.85 -0.15 21.63
CA VAL A 57 10.84 -1.44 20.93
C VAL A 57 9.48 -2.10 21.08
N GLN A 58 8.94 -2.18 22.31
CA GLN A 58 7.61 -2.74 22.56
C GLN A 58 6.52 -2.02 21.76
N ALA A 59 6.53 -0.68 21.75
CA ALA A 59 5.57 0.09 21.00
C ALA A 59 5.69 -0.21 19.49
N LEU A 60 6.90 -0.15 18.94
CA LEU A 60 7.16 -0.38 17.51
C LEU A 60 6.77 -1.80 17.07
N SER A 61 7.08 -2.83 17.85
CA SER A 61 6.66 -4.21 17.55
C SER A 61 5.13 -4.34 17.57
N THR A 62 4.48 -3.76 18.57
CA THR A 62 3.01 -3.79 18.67
C THR A 62 2.38 -3.15 17.44
N TYR A 63 2.92 -2.02 17.00
CA TYR A 63 2.46 -1.35 15.78
C TYR A 63 2.68 -2.23 14.54
N ALA A 64 3.83 -2.88 14.41
CA ALA A 64 4.12 -3.80 13.31
C ALA A 64 3.27 -5.09 13.29
N GLY A 65 2.23 -5.20 14.13
CA GLY A 65 1.36 -6.38 14.22
C GLY A 65 2.03 -7.58 14.89
N ILE A 66 3.09 -7.34 15.66
CA ILE A 66 3.85 -8.39 16.33
C ILE A 66 3.37 -8.50 17.77
N SER A 67 2.88 -9.69 18.13
CA SER A 67 2.41 -9.95 19.48
C SER A 67 3.58 -10.00 20.49
N ASN A 68 3.24 -9.89 21.78
CA ASN A 68 4.23 -10.01 22.85
C ASN A 68 4.97 -11.36 22.84
N LEU A 69 4.31 -12.43 22.39
CA LEU A 69 4.90 -13.78 22.33
C LEU A 69 5.86 -13.95 21.15
N GLU A 70 5.59 -13.27 20.03
CA GLU A 70 6.40 -13.34 18.81
C GLU A 70 7.62 -12.43 18.87
N ARG A 71 7.54 -11.33 19.63
CA ARG A 71 8.58 -10.29 19.67
C ARG A 71 9.96 -10.82 20.04
N LYS A 72 10.08 -11.59 21.13
CA LYS A 72 11.38 -12.12 21.55
C LYS A 72 11.98 -13.09 20.52
N PRO A 73 11.25 -14.11 20.03
CA PRO A 73 11.71 -14.97 18.95
C PRO A 73 12.19 -14.22 17.70
N LEU A 74 11.47 -13.17 17.28
CA LEU A 74 11.87 -12.35 16.12
C LEU A 74 13.13 -11.51 16.39
N LEU A 75 13.28 -10.94 17.59
CA LEU A 75 14.51 -10.25 17.98
C LEU A 75 15.70 -11.22 18.06
N ASP A 76 15.49 -12.42 18.58
CA ASP A 76 16.50 -13.48 18.62
C ASP A 76 16.93 -13.88 17.21
N LEU A 77 15.97 -14.03 16.29
CA LEU A 77 16.24 -14.29 14.87
C LEU A 77 17.05 -13.17 14.22
N LEU A 78 16.64 -11.90 14.38
CA LEU A 78 17.35 -10.76 13.80
C LEU A 78 18.77 -10.61 14.37
N LYS A 79 18.95 -10.95 15.65
CA LYS A 79 20.27 -10.98 16.30
C LYS A 79 21.15 -12.11 15.78
N GLU A 80 20.59 -13.31 15.57
CA GLU A 80 21.30 -14.42 14.92
C GLU A 80 21.80 -14.05 13.51
N LYS A 81 21.04 -13.19 12.79
CA LYS A 81 21.45 -12.66 11.49
C LYS A 81 22.37 -11.45 11.55
N GLU A 82 22.84 -11.08 12.75
CA GLU A 82 23.75 -9.96 12.99
C GLU A 82 23.18 -8.61 12.51
N LEU A 83 21.85 -8.46 12.45
CA LEU A 83 21.18 -7.23 11.99
C LEU A 83 20.91 -6.26 13.13
N ILE A 84 20.78 -6.81 14.34
CA ILE A 84 20.56 -6.07 15.59
C ILE A 84 21.39 -6.70 16.71
N ASP A 85 21.61 -5.93 17.76
CA ASP A 85 21.93 -6.46 19.09
C ASP A 85 20.91 -5.93 20.10
N TYR A 86 20.75 -6.59 21.24
CA TYR A 86 19.90 -6.09 22.31
C TYR A 86 20.42 -6.48 23.70
N SER A 87 20.23 -5.56 24.64
CA SER A 87 20.71 -5.66 26.02
C SER A 87 19.80 -6.54 26.89
N SER A 88 20.28 -6.92 28.08
CA SER A 88 19.47 -7.61 29.08
C SER A 88 18.24 -6.82 29.54
N SER A 89 18.27 -5.48 29.42
CA SER A 89 17.13 -4.59 29.69
C SER A 89 16.11 -4.53 28.53
N GLY A 90 16.45 -5.11 27.38
CA GLY A 90 15.61 -5.14 26.17
C GLY A 90 15.77 -3.91 25.27
N ASP A 91 16.80 -3.10 25.50
CA ASP A 91 17.15 -2.01 24.58
C ASP A 91 17.83 -2.60 23.35
N VAL A 92 17.50 -2.09 22.17
CA VAL A 92 17.95 -2.64 20.87
C VAL A 92 18.88 -1.66 20.18
N VAL A 93 20.00 -2.15 19.67
CA VAL A 93 20.90 -1.43 18.77
C VAL A 93 20.73 -2.01 17.37
N THR A 94 20.51 -1.15 16.38
CA THR A 94 20.38 -1.55 14.98
C THR A 94 21.55 -1.05 14.15
N LEU A 95 22.02 -1.85 13.20
CA LEU A 95 22.90 -1.35 12.15
C LEU A 95 22.17 -0.32 11.28
N GLY A 96 22.90 0.65 10.73
CA GLY A 96 22.35 1.58 9.73
C GLY A 96 21.97 0.80 8.48
N LEU A 97 20.69 0.47 8.33
CA LEU A 97 20.18 -0.37 7.25
C LEU A 97 19.30 0.43 6.31
N THR A 98 19.56 0.29 5.02
CA THR A 98 18.68 0.82 3.98
C THR A 98 17.45 -0.08 3.81
N GLN A 99 16.37 0.46 3.23
CA GLN A 99 15.21 -0.34 2.86
C GLN A 99 15.54 -1.48 1.88
N HIS A 100 16.46 -1.24 0.94
CA HIS A 100 16.89 -2.28 -0.01
C HIS A 100 17.53 -3.46 0.74
N SER A 101 18.46 -3.18 1.65
CA SER A 101 19.07 -4.24 2.47
C SER A 101 18.06 -4.96 3.37
N ILE A 102 17.07 -4.26 3.93
CA ILE A 102 16.01 -4.91 4.74
C ILE A 102 15.21 -5.92 3.90
N LEU A 103 14.85 -5.57 2.66
CA LEU A 103 14.15 -6.48 1.76
C LEU A 103 15.00 -7.71 1.39
N GLU A 104 16.29 -7.49 1.11
CA GLU A 104 17.23 -8.59 0.84
C GLU A 104 17.41 -9.50 2.06
N HIS A 105 17.56 -8.94 3.26
CA HIS A 105 17.61 -9.72 4.50
C HIS A 105 16.32 -10.49 4.74
N THR A 106 15.17 -9.91 4.43
CA THR A 106 13.86 -10.58 4.53
C THR A 106 13.80 -11.81 3.62
N ALA A 107 14.24 -11.67 2.36
CA ALA A 107 14.32 -12.81 1.43
C ALA A 107 15.33 -13.87 1.91
N ASN A 108 16.47 -13.45 2.44
CA ASN A 108 17.48 -14.37 2.99
C ASN A 108 16.96 -15.15 4.20
N ILE A 109 16.20 -14.51 5.10
CA ILE A 109 15.56 -15.20 6.23
C ILE A 109 14.57 -16.25 5.71
N PHE A 110 13.75 -15.89 4.73
CA PHE A 110 12.80 -16.82 4.11
C PHE A 110 13.48 -18.04 3.46
N ASP A 111 14.59 -17.82 2.75
CA ASP A 111 15.30 -18.88 2.02
C ASP A 111 16.11 -19.84 2.90
N GLN A 112 16.35 -19.47 4.16
CA GLN A 112 17.09 -20.32 5.09
C GLN A 112 16.24 -21.41 5.74
N TYR A 113 14.91 -21.26 5.74
CA TYR A 113 14.01 -22.28 6.26
C TYR A 113 13.67 -23.29 5.17
N SER A 114 13.97 -24.56 5.43
CA SER A 114 13.52 -25.68 4.61
C SER A 114 12.33 -26.34 5.29
N SER A 115 11.13 -26.14 4.73
CA SER A 115 9.91 -26.85 5.11
C SER A 115 9.42 -27.72 3.96
N ASN A 116 8.51 -28.65 4.25
CA ASN A 116 7.79 -29.41 3.21
C ASN A 116 6.79 -28.53 2.43
N THR A 117 6.53 -27.30 2.86
CA THR A 117 5.63 -26.33 2.23
C THR A 117 6.37 -25.23 1.47
N GLN A 118 7.71 -25.22 1.52
CA GLN A 118 8.56 -24.19 0.91
C GLN A 118 8.29 -23.98 -0.59
N ASP A 119 7.96 -25.05 -1.32
CA ASP A 119 7.61 -24.96 -2.75
C ASP A 119 6.28 -24.23 -2.97
N ILE A 120 5.29 -24.43 -2.09
CA ILE A 120 3.99 -23.73 -2.15
C ILE A 120 4.19 -22.25 -1.82
N GLU A 121 5.02 -21.93 -0.82
CA GLU A 121 5.34 -20.55 -0.45
C GLU A 121 6.11 -19.82 -1.55
N ASN A 122 7.10 -20.46 -2.18
CA ASN A 122 7.79 -19.86 -3.32
C ASN A 122 6.86 -19.69 -4.53
N ALA A 123 5.96 -20.65 -4.76
CA ALA A 123 4.96 -20.57 -5.83
C ALA A 123 3.94 -19.44 -5.61
N SER A 124 3.53 -19.16 -4.36
CA SER A 124 2.61 -18.04 -4.07
C SER A 124 3.27 -16.68 -4.34
N ILE A 125 4.52 -16.51 -3.92
CA ILE A 125 5.33 -15.31 -4.20
C ILE A 125 5.47 -15.11 -5.72
N PHE A 126 5.80 -16.18 -6.45
CA PHE A 126 5.94 -16.12 -7.91
C PHE A 126 4.61 -15.82 -8.62
N LEU A 127 3.53 -16.45 -8.18
CA LEU A 127 2.19 -16.19 -8.69
C LEU A 127 1.81 -14.72 -8.50
N ALA A 128 2.06 -14.14 -7.32
CA ALA A 128 1.77 -12.74 -7.04
C ALA A 128 2.59 -11.78 -7.93
N GLU A 129 3.87 -12.06 -8.16
CA GLU A 129 4.68 -11.29 -9.11
C GLU A 129 4.08 -11.33 -10.51
N LYS A 130 3.79 -12.53 -11.03
CA LYS A 130 3.23 -12.71 -12.37
C LYS A 130 1.88 -12.01 -12.52
N ALA A 131 1.00 -12.18 -11.54
CA ALA A 131 -0.30 -11.53 -11.48
C ALA A 131 -0.22 -10.00 -11.32
N SER A 132 0.92 -9.46 -10.88
CA SER A 132 1.17 -8.01 -10.80
C SER A 132 1.70 -7.41 -12.11
N GLU A 133 2.39 -8.20 -12.93
CA GLU A 133 2.82 -7.82 -14.27
C GLU A 133 1.60 -7.64 -15.17
N GLU A 134 0.72 -8.63 -15.23
CA GLU A 134 -0.54 -8.57 -15.97
C GLU A 134 -1.55 -9.60 -15.45
N PRO A 135 -2.85 -9.47 -15.79
CA PRO A 135 -3.82 -10.52 -15.50
C PRO A 135 -3.48 -11.83 -16.23
N VAL A 136 -3.42 -12.94 -15.50
CA VAL A 136 -3.05 -14.27 -16.02
C VAL A 136 -4.18 -15.28 -15.80
N PHE A 137 -4.42 -16.18 -16.76
CA PHE A 137 -5.41 -17.24 -16.53
C PHE A 137 -4.85 -18.31 -15.60
N GLN A 138 -5.69 -18.79 -14.68
CA GLN A 138 -5.33 -19.84 -13.73
C GLN A 138 -4.84 -21.12 -14.44
N VAL A 139 -5.44 -21.46 -15.59
CA VAL A 139 -5.05 -22.63 -16.38
C VAL A 139 -3.66 -22.47 -17.02
N GLU A 140 -3.34 -21.27 -17.50
CA GLU A 140 -2.06 -20.97 -18.16
C GLU A 140 -0.91 -20.96 -17.16
N ILE A 141 -1.11 -20.29 -16.02
CA ILE A 141 -0.06 -20.20 -15.00
C ILE A 141 0.09 -21.51 -14.19
N GLY A 142 -0.96 -22.32 -14.11
CA GLY A 142 -0.97 -23.57 -13.35
C GLY A 142 0.07 -24.59 -13.83
N GLU A 143 0.20 -24.76 -15.15
CA GLU A 143 1.22 -25.65 -15.74
C GLU A 143 2.63 -25.18 -15.38
N MET A 144 2.89 -23.88 -15.56
CA MET A 144 4.18 -23.26 -15.22
C MET A 144 4.53 -23.43 -13.74
N LEU A 145 3.58 -23.20 -12.82
CA LEU A 145 3.80 -23.35 -11.39
C LEU A 145 4.08 -24.81 -11.01
N SER A 146 3.33 -25.75 -11.58
CA SER A 146 3.53 -27.19 -11.34
C SER A 146 4.92 -27.63 -11.78
N ASP A 147 5.37 -27.22 -12.97
CA ASP A 147 6.67 -27.60 -13.51
C ASP A 147 7.84 -26.95 -12.77
N GLN A 148 7.72 -25.66 -12.42
CA GLN A 148 8.80 -24.89 -11.81
C GLN A 148 9.00 -25.26 -10.34
N PHE A 149 7.91 -25.42 -9.57
CA PHE A 149 7.96 -25.68 -8.13
C PHE A 149 7.62 -27.13 -7.77
N LYS A 150 7.51 -28.02 -8.78
CA LYS A 150 7.23 -29.45 -8.60
C LYS A 150 5.96 -29.73 -7.79
N LEU A 151 4.95 -28.87 -7.96
CA LEU A 151 3.69 -28.99 -7.23
C LEU A 151 2.83 -30.12 -7.79
N SER A 152 2.35 -30.97 -6.89
CA SER A 152 1.28 -31.92 -7.21
C SER A 152 -0.01 -31.16 -7.57
N LYS A 153 -0.94 -31.84 -8.27
CA LYS A 153 -2.26 -31.26 -8.56
C LYS A 153 -2.98 -30.77 -7.30
N THR A 154 -2.92 -31.54 -6.21
CA THR A 154 -3.51 -31.18 -4.92
C THR A 154 -2.87 -29.93 -4.31
N HIS A 155 -1.54 -29.82 -4.37
CA HIS A 155 -0.84 -28.63 -3.87
C HIS A 155 -1.13 -27.39 -4.74
N LEU A 156 -1.29 -27.57 -6.06
CA LEU A 156 -1.64 -26.49 -6.96
C LEU A 156 -3.07 -25.98 -6.72
N GLU A 157 -4.04 -26.89 -6.53
CA GLU A 157 -5.42 -26.54 -6.16
C GLU A 157 -5.48 -25.82 -4.81
N TYR A 158 -4.72 -26.32 -3.82
CA TYR A 158 -4.57 -25.66 -2.53
C TYR A 158 -3.99 -24.25 -2.67
N LEU A 159 -2.88 -24.09 -3.43
CA LEU A 159 -2.25 -22.81 -3.67
C LEU A 159 -3.24 -21.78 -4.22
N PHE A 160 -4.02 -22.14 -5.26
CA PHE A 160 -5.00 -21.22 -5.84
C PHE A 160 -6.12 -20.87 -4.87
N SER A 161 -6.65 -21.86 -4.13
CA SER A 161 -7.68 -21.62 -3.12
C SER A 161 -7.18 -20.69 -2.01
N SER A 162 -5.96 -20.91 -1.53
CA SER A 162 -5.34 -20.10 -0.50
C SER A 162 -5.00 -18.70 -0.99
N ALA A 163 -4.47 -18.56 -2.21
CA ALA A 163 -4.17 -17.26 -2.82
C ALA A 163 -5.43 -16.39 -2.96
N GLU A 164 -6.55 -16.99 -3.38
CA GLU A 164 -7.86 -16.31 -3.48
C GLU A 164 -8.42 -15.95 -2.10
N THR A 165 -8.35 -16.88 -1.13
CA THR A 165 -8.97 -16.70 0.19
C THR A 165 -8.19 -15.73 1.08
N ILE A 166 -6.86 -15.81 1.05
CA ILE A 166 -5.95 -14.94 1.82
C ILE A 166 -5.79 -13.58 1.12
N GLY A 167 -5.98 -13.51 -0.19
CA GLY A 167 -5.85 -12.27 -0.97
C GLY A 167 -4.40 -12.00 -1.42
N PHE A 168 -3.63 -13.04 -1.74
CA PHE A 168 -2.35 -12.88 -2.45
C PHE A 168 -2.57 -12.44 -3.90
N THR A 169 -3.68 -12.88 -4.48
CA THR A 169 -4.17 -12.45 -5.80
C THR A 169 -5.67 -12.20 -5.75
N ASP A 170 -6.13 -11.22 -6.51
CA ASP A 170 -7.52 -11.04 -6.86
C ASP A 170 -7.93 -12.05 -7.95
N VAL A 171 -9.19 -12.46 -7.94
CA VAL A 171 -9.74 -13.43 -8.89
C VAL A 171 -11.03 -12.91 -9.49
N GLU A 172 -11.11 -12.96 -10.82
CA GLU A 172 -12.36 -12.72 -11.57
C GLU A 172 -12.66 -13.91 -12.46
N THR A 173 -13.94 -14.26 -12.58
CA THR A 173 -14.37 -15.34 -13.48
C THR A 173 -14.85 -14.74 -14.80
N LEU A 174 -14.14 -15.06 -15.88
CA LEU A 174 -14.59 -14.74 -17.23
C LEU A 174 -15.41 -15.92 -17.73
N SER A 175 -16.69 -15.68 -18.02
CA SER A 175 -17.74 -16.69 -18.23
C SER A 175 -17.26 -17.93 -19.00
N ASP A 176 -16.53 -17.73 -20.09
CA ASP A 176 -16.17 -18.80 -21.03
C ASP A 176 -14.67 -19.10 -21.04
N LYS A 177 -13.85 -18.30 -20.34
CA LYS A 177 -12.37 -18.38 -20.37
C LYS A 177 -11.77 -18.87 -19.05
N GLY A 178 -12.58 -19.02 -18.00
CA GLY A 178 -12.15 -19.51 -16.68
C GLY A 178 -11.76 -18.39 -15.71
N LYS A 179 -10.99 -18.75 -14.68
CA LYS A 179 -10.54 -17.82 -13.64
C LYS A 179 -9.32 -17.03 -14.11
N LEU A 180 -9.42 -15.71 -14.02
CA LEU A 180 -8.36 -14.76 -14.29
C LEU A 180 -7.83 -14.22 -12.95
N LEU A 181 -6.52 -14.35 -12.75
CA LEU A 181 -5.80 -13.96 -11.55
C LEU A 181 -5.05 -12.66 -11.83
N PHE A 182 -5.09 -11.71 -10.90
CA PHE A 182 -4.30 -10.48 -10.99
C PHE A 182 -3.99 -9.97 -9.59
N ASN A 183 -3.08 -9.01 -9.47
CA ASN A 183 -2.84 -8.31 -8.22
C ASN A 183 -3.49 -6.93 -8.27
N GLY A 184 -4.12 -6.47 -7.19
CA GLY A 184 -4.74 -5.15 -7.16
C GLY A 184 -3.78 -4.02 -7.60
N ASN A 185 -2.47 -4.18 -7.41
CA ASN A 185 -1.45 -3.20 -7.72
C ASN A 185 -0.94 -3.20 -9.18
N LEU A 186 -1.73 -3.69 -10.14
CA LEU A 186 -1.39 -3.71 -11.58
C LEU A 186 -0.74 -2.41 -12.07
N PHE A 187 -1.31 -1.25 -11.72
CA PHE A 187 -0.85 0.05 -12.24
C PHE A 187 0.37 0.64 -11.50
N LYS A 188 0.94 -0.05 -10.51
CA LYS A 188 2.17 0.41 -9.82
C LYS A 188 3.45 0.19 -10.63
N ARG A 189 3.39 -0.61 -11.69
CA ARG A 189 4.51 -0.91 -12.60
C ARG A 189 4.07 -0.76 -14.03
N GLN A 190 5.00 -0.34 -14.90
CA GLN A 190 4.77 -0.21 -16.34
C GLN A 190 3.48 0.58 -16.64
N TYR A 191 3.19 1.62 -15.83
CA TYR A 191 1.93 2.37 -15.91
C TYR A 191 1.66 2.86 -17.33
N SER A 192 2.68 3.44 -18.00
CA SER A 192 2.56 3.95 -19.36
C SER A 192 2.15 2.89 -20.39
N GLU A 193 2.65 1.66 -20.24
CA GLU A 193 2.29 0.54 -21.12
C GLU A 193 0.85 0.08 -20.83
N LYS A 194 0.53 -0.15 -19.54
CA LYS A 194 -0.78 -0.65 -19.10
C LYS A 194 -1.90 0.33 -19.38
N ILE A 195 -1.68 1.62 -19.13
CA ILE A 195 -2.65 2.66 -19.46
C ILE A 195 -2.83 2.75 -20.98
N GLY A 196 -1.76 2.55 -21.77
CA GLY A 196 -1.82 2.45 -23.23
C GLY A 196 -2.75 1.33 -23.70
N LYS A 197 -2.64 0.13 -23.09
CA LYS A 197 -3.57 -0.99 -23.37
C LYS A 197 -5.02 -0.66 -22.98
N VAL A 198 -5.23 0.05 -21.86
CA VAL A 198 -6.57 0.55 -21.49
C VAL A 198 -7.09 1.53 -22.54
N PHE A 199 -6.30 2.51 -22.96
CA PHE A 199 -6.68 3.49 -23.98
C PHE A 199 -7.08 2.83 -25.31
N GLN A 200 -6.39 1.76 -25.73
CA GLN A 200 -6.72 1.02 -26.96
C GLN A 200 -8.11 0.36 -26.90
N SER A 201 -8.59 0.02 -25.71
CA SER A 201 -9.94 -0.54 -25.51
C SER A 201 -11.05 0.50 -25.41
N LEU A 202 -10.69 1.79 -25.37
CA LEU A 202 -11.61 2.91 -25.13
C LEU A 202 -11.86 3.73 -26.40
N THR A 203 -12.99 4.45 -26.39
CA THR A 203 -13.27 5.45 -27.44
C THR A 203 -12.34 6.65 -27.35
N ILE A 204 -12.21 7.41 -28.44
CA ILE A 204 -11.42 8.66 -28.47
C ILE A 204 -11.97 9.69 -27.46
N GLU A 205 -13.29 9.73 -27.28
CA GLU A 205 -13.93 10.61 -26.29
C GLU A 205 -13.57 10.20 -24.84
N GLU A 206 -13.69 8.91 -24.50
CA GLU A 206 -13.29 8.39 -23.19
C GLU A 206 -11.79 8.65 -22.93
N SER A 207 -10.94 8.47 -23.94
CA SER A 207 -9.50 8.72 -23.86
C SER A 207 -9.18 10.18 -23.55
N THR A 208 -9.91 11.11 -24.19
CA THR A 208 -9.74 12.55 -23.95
C THR A 208 -10.10 12.93 -22.51
N LYS A 209 -11.20 12.39 -21.98
CA LYS A 209 -11.64 12.63 -20.60
C LYS A 209 -10.65 12.08 -19.57
N ILE A 210 -10.04 10.92 -19.84
CA ILE A 210 -9.00 10.35 -18.98
C ILE A 210 -7.78 11.27 -18.93
N ASN A 211 -7.32 11.79 -20.07
CA ASN A 211 -6.20 12.74 -20.10
C ASN A 211 -6.52 14.03 -19.32
N GLU A 212 -7.73 14.59 -19.50
CA GLU A 212 -8.18 15.75 -18.73
C GLU A 212 -8.14 15.50 -17.21
N LEU A 213 -8.67 14.36 -16.76
CA LEU A 213 -8.64 14.00 -15.34
C LEU A 213 -7.21 13.78 -14.83
N ASN A 214 -6.36 13.13 -15.62
CA ASN A 214 -4.96 12.87 -15.26
C ASN A 214 -4.18 14.17 -15.10
N ASP A 215 -4.32 15.11 -16.04
CA ASP A 215 -3.70 16.42 -15.97
C ASP A 215 -4.17 17.19 -14.73
N ARG A 216 -5.47 17.08 -14.40
CA ARG A 216 -6.02 17.69 -13.20
C ARG A 216 -5.42 17.10 -11.92
N ILE A 217 -5.35 15.77 -11.81
CA ILE A 217 -4.74 15.10 -10.65
C ILE A 217 -3.27 15.46 -10.52
N LYS A 218 -2.51 15.49 -11.63
CA LYS A 218 -1.10 15.90 -11.63
C LYS A 218 -0.92 17.34 -11.16
N SER A 219 -1.82 18.25 -11.52
CA SER A 219 -1.73 19.65 -11.08
C SER A 219 -2.12 19.86 -9.61
N GLU A 220 -2.99 19.01 -9.06
CA GLU A 220 -3.61 19.23 -7.74
C GLU A 220 -3.22 18.19 -6.67
N GLY A 221 -2.47 17.16 -7.04
CA GLY A 221 -2.15 15.97 -6.24
C GLY A 221 -3.30 14.98 -6.11
N CYS A 222 -4.52 15.46 -5.89
CA CYS A 222 -5.74 14.65 -5.90
C CYS A 222 -6.98 15.49 -6.25
N VAL A 223 -8.05 14.83 -6.69
CA VAL A 223 -9.34 15.47 -7.01
C VAL A 223 -10.49 14.74 -6.32
N SER A 224 -11.59 15.43 -6.01
CA SER A 224 -12.74 14.77 -5.41
C SER A 224 -13.39 13.76 -6.36
N ILE A 225 -14.04 12.73 -5.83
CA ILE A 225 -14.76 11.75 -6.64
C ILE A 225 -15.88 12.39 -7.48
N ASN A 226 -16.53 13.43 -6.96
CA ASN A 226 -17.57 14.17 -7.69
C ASN A 226 -17.01 14.89 -8.91
N GLU A 227 -15.80 15.42 -8.79
CA GLU A 227 -15.07 16.03 -9.90
C GLU A 227 -14.69 14.98 -10.95
N GLY A 228 -14.21 13.80 -10.50
CA GLY A 228 -13.97 12.67 -11.39
C GLY A 228 -15.22 12.22 -12.14
N ILE A 229 -16.38 12.17 -11.47
CA ILE A 229 -17.68 11.87 -12.09
C ILE A 229 -18.07 12.95 -13.11
N ARG A 230 -17.79 14.23 -12.82
CA ARG A 230 -18.09 15.34 -13.73
C ARG A 230 -17.29 15.23 -15.03
N ILE A 231 -16.01 14.88 -14.96
CA ILE A 231 -15.11 14.79 -16.11
C ILE A 231 -15.35 13.49 -16.89
N LEU A 232 -15.28 12.34 -16.22
CA LEU A 232 -15.35 11.02 -16.89
C LEU A 232 -16.79 10.56 -17.16
N GLY A 233 -17.74 11.01 -16.34
CA GLY A 233 -19.04 10.36 -16.21
C GLY A 233 -18.97 9.10 -15.32
N GLN A 234 -20.09 8.80 -14.64
CA GLN A 234 -20.19 7.66 -13.72
C GLN A 234 -19.80 6.33 -14.38
N LYS A 235 -20.27 6.08 -15.60
CA LYS A 235 -20.03 4.82 -16.33
C LYS A 235 -18.55 4.55 -16.59
N LEU A 236 -17.79 5.56 -16.99
CA LEU A 236 -16.36 5.40 -17.28
C LEU A 236 -15.57 5.26 -15.99
N LEU A 237 -15.90 6.04 -14.96
CA LEU A 237 -15.25 5.92 -13.65
C LEU A 237 -15.46 4.53 -13.03
N ASP A 238 -16.67 3.96 -13.12
CA ASP A 238 -16.98 2.61 -12.62
C ASP A 238 -16.25 1.49 -13.38
N LYS A 239 -15.80 1.74 -14.63
CA LYS A 239 -14.92 0.82 -15.36
C LYS A 239 -13.46 0.89 -14.88
N LEU A 240 -12.98 2.09 -14.55
CA LEU A 240 -11.56 2.36 -14.28
C LEU A 240 -11.14 2.10 -12.82
N LEU A 241 -12.03 2.37 -11.87
CA LEU A 241 -11.75 2.16 -10.44
C LEU A 241 -11.47 0.70 -10.06
N PRO A 242 -12.26 -0.30 -10.49
CA PRO A 242 -12.07 -1.69 -10.07
C PRO A 242 -10.73 -2.29 -10.49
N ILE A 243 -10.19 -1.86 -11.63
CA ILE A 243 -8.89 -2.32 -12.14
C ILE A 243 -7.70 -1.49 -11.62
N GLY A 244 -7.97 -0.43 -10.85
CA GLY A 244 -6.92 0.36 -10.19
C GLY A 244 -6.25 1.42 -11.06
N VAL A 245 -6.90 1.90 -12.14
CA VAL A 245 -6.38 3.05 -12.92
C VAL A 245 -6.32 4.30 -12.04
N TYR A 246 -7.31 4.45 -11.16
CA TYR A 246 -7.33 5.47 -10.11
C TYR A 246 -7.51 4.80 -8.74
N GLU A 247 -6.97 5.45 -7.73
CA GLU A 247 -7.08 5.05 -6.34
C GLU A 247 -8.04 5.99 -5.60
N VAL A 248 -8.90 5.44 -4.75
CA VAL A 248 -9.85 6.23 -3.96
C VAL A 248 -9.45 6.21 -2.49
N ASN A 249 -9.22 7.39 -1.94
CA ASN A 249 -8.98 7.62 -0.52
C ASN A 249 -10.20 8.29 0.08
N ILE A 250 -10.76 7.70 1.15
CA ILE A 250 -11.97 8.21 1.78
C ILE A 250 -11.59 9.04 3.00
N VAL A 251 -12.08 10.28 3.02
CA VAL A 251 -12.06 11.13 4.20
C VAL A 251 -13.47 11.11 4.79
N SER A 252 -13.58 10.62 6.02
CA SER A 252 -14.84 10.54 6.75
C SER A 252 -14.73 11.37 8.02
N ASN A 253 -15.68 12.29 8.21
CA ASN A 253 -15.79 13.09 9.43
C ASN A 253 -17.26 13.10 9.92
N SER A 254 -17.54 13.85 10.98
CA SER A 254 -18.89 13.90 11.57
C SER A 254 -19.96 14.57 10.70
N ARG A 255 -19.61 15.11 9.53
CA ARG A 255 -20.51 15.82 8.62
C ARG A 255 -20.76 15.04 7.33
N GLU A 256 -19.71 14.49 6.74
CA GLU A 256 -19.79 13.80 5.47
C GLU A 256 -18.66 12.78 5.29
N GLU A 257 -18.86 11.91 4.31
CA GLU A 257 -17.86 11.00 3.79
C GLU A 257 -17.61 11.35 2.33
N ILE A 258 -16.35 11.60 1.96
CA ILE A 258 -15.98 12.00 0.61
C ILE A 258 -14.72 11.27 0.13
N GLY A 259 -14.76 10.82 -1.13
CA GLY A 259 -13.63 10.18 -1.79
C GLY A 259 -12.76 11.18 -2.56
N PHE A 260 -11.46 10.95 -2.55
CA PHE A 260 -10.47 11.64 -3.38
C PHE A 260 -9.73 10.65 -4.26
N LEU A 261 -9.59 10.99 -5.54
CA LEU A 261 -8.91 10.23 -6.57
C LEU A 261 -7.43 10.62 -6.64
N THR A 262 -6.55 9.62 -6.61
CA THR A 262 -5.11 9.73 -6.85
C THR A 262 -4.66 8.83 -8.00
N LEU A 263 -3.53 9.17 -8.61
CA LEU A 263 -2.87 8.32 -9.61
C LEU A 263 -1.88 7.37 -8.91
N PRO A 264 -1.92 6.04 -9.17
CA PRO A 264 -0.94 5.11 -8.63
C PRO A 264 0.51 5.51 -8.95
N GLU A 265 0.77 5.95 -10.19
CA GLU A 265 2.12 6.35 -10.65
C GLU A 265 2.72 7.55 -9.89
N SER A 266 1.88 8.41 -9.30
CA SER A 266 2.35 9.55 -8.50
C SER A 266 3.06 9.12 -7.22
N PHE A 267 2.90 7.86 -6.81
CA PHE A 267 3.45 7.31 -5.58
C PHE A 267 4.47 6.21 -5.87
N SER A 268 4.27 5.32 -6.84
CA SER A 268 5.20 4.22 -7.13
C SER A 268 5.78 4.29 -8.55
N LYS A 269 7.09 4.63 -8.70
CA LYS A 269 7.81 4.56 -10.00
C LYS A 269 8.47 3.20 -10.23
N PHE A 270 8.87 2.52 -9.15
CA PHE A 270 9.68 1.30 -9.19
C PHE A 270 9.09 0.22 -8.29
N GLY A 271 8.13 -0.53 -8.84
CA GLY A 271 7.72 -1.79 -8.25
C GLY A 271 6.94 -1.73 -6.94
N SER A 272 6.36 -2.87 -6.58
CA SER A 272 5.71 -3.10 -5.29
C SER A 272 6.80 -3.25 -4.23
N ASN A 273 7.08 -2.17 -3.51
CA ASN A 273 7.81 -2.24 -2.25
C ASN A 273 6.78 -2.07 -1.13
N SER A 274 6.33 -3.19 -0.55
CA SER A 274 5.25 -3.23 0.44
C SER A 274 5.50 -2.29 1.65
N ILE A 275 6.76 -2.11 2.08
CA ILE A 275 7.11 -1.16 3.15
C ILE A 275 6.87 0.30 2.73
N VAL A 276 7.19 0.65 1.48
CA VAL A 276 7.01 2.02 0.96
C VAL A 276 5.56 2.28 0.59
N ASP A 277 4.85 1.26 0.14
CA ASP A 277 3.42 1.30 -0.19
C ASP A 277 2.58 1.78 1.01
N ASP A 278 2.87 1.29 2.22
CA ASP A 278 2.20 1.76 3.44
C ASP A 278 2.47 3.26 3.70
N THR A 279 3.70 3.74 3.49
CA THR A 279 4.03 5.17 3.66
C THR A 279 3.28 6.01 2.65
N PHE A 280 3.23 5.57 1.39
CA PHE A 280 2.49 6.24 0.34
C PHE A 280 1.01 6.30 0.62
N ASP A 281 0.45 5.24 1.18
CA ASP A 281 -0.95 5.19 1.55
C ASP A 281 -1.28 6.11 2.72
N LEU A 282 -0.40 6.23 3.71
CA LEU A 282 -0.50 7.26 4.75
C LEU A 282 -0.40 8.67 4.15
N ALA A 283 0.47 8.88 3.16
CA ALA A 283 0.59 10.14 2.45
C ALA A 283 -0.67 10.47 1.62
N LYS A 284 -1.25 9.51 0.90
CA LYS A 284 -2.52 9.69 0.18
C LYS A 284 -3.65 10.07 1.13
N ALA A 285 -3.74 9.43 2.30
CA ALA A 285 -4.72 9.79 3.33
C ALA A 285 -4.48 11.22 3.88
N PHE A 286 -3.23 11.60 4.08
CA PHE A 286 -2.87 12.94 4.54
C PHE A 286 -3.19 14.02 3.49
N ILE A 287 -2.79 13.81 2.23
CA ILE A 287 -3.11 14.68 1.09
C ILE A 287 -4.63 14.85 0.97
N SER A 288 -5.40 13.77 1.08
CA SER A 288 -6.86 13.83 0.99
C SER A 288 -7.48 14.67 2.11
N SER A 289 -6.97 14.55 3.34
CA SER A 289 -7.41 15.34 4.49
C SER A 289 -7.06 16.83 4.34
N LEU A 290 -5.87 17.13 3.80
CA LEU A 290 -5.46 18.50 3.48
C LEU A 290 -6.33 19.10 2.37
N LYS A 291 -6.58 18.34 1.30
CA LYS A 291 -7.44 18.76 0.18
C LYS A 291 -8.86 19.03 0.65
N TYR A 292 -9.40 18.20 1.54
CA TYR A 292 -10.67 18.46 2.22
C TYR A 292 -10.64 19.79 2.96
N GLY A 293 -9.60 20.03 3.77
CA GLY A 293 -9.39 21.27 4.50
C GLY A 293 -9.32 22.52 3.62
N MET A 294 -8.81 22.39 2.39
CA MET A 294 -8.74 23.50 1.41
C MET A 294 -10.08 23.77 0.72
N THR A 295 -10.77 22.71 0.29
CA THR A 295 -11.87 22.82 -0.70
C THR A 295 -13.26 22.70 -0.09
N ARG A 296 -13.39 22.13 1.12
CA ARG A 296 -14.67 21.80 1.75
C ARG A 296 -14.83 22.37 3.15
N SER A 297 -13.73 22.59 3.88
CA SER A 297 -13.81 23.18 5.20
C SER A 297 -14.21 24.65 5.12
N ALA A 298 -15.16 25.07 5.96
CA ALA A 298 -15.59 26.45 6.03
C ALA A 298 -14.58 27.33 6.79
N TYR A 299 -14.56 28.63 6.49
CA TYR A 299 -13.58 29.57 7.05
C TYR A 299 -13.56 29.56 8.58
N GLU A 300 -14.74 29.52 9.21
CA GLU A 300 -14.90 29.49 10.67
C GLU A 300 -14.38 28.21 11.35
N ARG A 301 -14.22 27.12 10.60
CA ARG A 301 -13.60 25.87 11.09
C ARG A 301 -12.09 25.87 10.95
N GLY A 302 -11.51 26.83 10.24
CA GLY A 302 -10.09 26.89 9.90
C GLY A 302 -9.76 26.31 8.53
N GLN A 303 -10.44 26.80 7.48
CA GLN A 303 -10.13 26.44 6.09
C GLN A 303 -8.63 26.67 5.78
N ILE A 304 -8.02 25.73 5.07
CA ILE A 304 -6.62 25.83 4.66
C ILE A 304 -6.52 26.76 3.44
N GLN A 305 -5.86 27.90 3.62
CA GLN A 305 -5.64 28.88 2.54
C GLN A 305 -4.27 28.76 1.89
N ALA A 306 -3.24 28.41 2.67
CA ALA A 306 -1.85 28.34 2.21
C ALA A 306 -1.25 26.99 2.59
N ILE A 307 -1.39 26.00 1.69
CA ILE A 307 -1.01 24.62 1.95
C ILE A 307 0.51 24.42 2.08
N GLU A 308 1.30 25.08 1.23
CA GLU A 308 2.75 24.92 1.24
C GLU A 308 3.40 25.45 2.54
N PRO A 309 3.14 26.69 2.99
CA PRO A 309 3.68 27.16 4.28
C PRO A 309 3.22 26.31 5.47
N LEU A 310 1.96 25.82 5.43
CA LEU A 310 1.42 24.94 6.45
C LEU A 310 2.23 23.63 6.52
N LEU A 311 2.43 22.97 5.38
CA LEU A 311 3.20 21.72 5.29
C LEU A 311 4.66 21.92 5.69
N ARG A 312 5.32 22.99 5.21
CA ARG A 312 6.71 23.30 5.59
C ARG A 312 6.85 23.48 7.11
N LYS A 313 5.89 24.13 7.76
CA LYS A 313 5.88 24.29 9.22
C LYS A 313 5.74 22.94 9.94
N LEU A 314 4.86 22.07 9.45
CA LEU A 314 4.67 20.73 10.01
C LEU A 314 5.91 19.84 9.82
N ILE A 315 6.49 19.82 8.63
CA ILE A 315 7.72 19.08 8.29
C ILE A 315 8.90 19.56 9.15
N GLY A 316 8.97 20.87 9.44
CA GLY A 316 9.96 21.45 10.35
C GLY A 316 9.73 21.14 11.84
N GLY A 317 8.76 20.29 12.20
CA GLY A 317 8.44 19.93 13.58
C GLY A 317 7.56 20.93 14.34
N GLY A 318 7.09 21.98 13.65
CA GLY A 318 6.19 22.98 14.20
C GLY A 318 4.74 22.51 14.33
N GLN A 319 3.92 23.36 14.94
CA GLN A 319 2.48 23.13 15.12
C GLN A 319 1.64 24.12 14.29
N VAL A 320 0.49 23.67 13.78
CA VAL A 320 -0.48 24.50 13.04
C VAL A 320 -1.84 24.51 13.74
N GLY A 321 -2.61 25.59 13.61
CA GLY A 321 -3.83 25.84 14.40
C GLY A 321 -3.67 27.05 15.34
N PRO A 322 -4.56 27.22 16.35
CA PRO A 322 -5.59 26.27 16.77
C PRO A 322 -6.91 26.49 16.04
N VAL A 323 -7.50 25.43 15.49
CA VAL A 323 -8.81 25.50 14.81
C VAL A 323 -9.67 24.26 15.12
N THR A 324 -10.99 24.33 14.89
CA THR A 324 -11.90 23.22 15.24
C THR A 324 -11.85 22.08 14.22
N ALA A 325 -11.53 22.36 12.95
CA ALA A 325 -11.38 21.34 11.90
C ALA A 325 -10.36 20.26 12.27
N ILE A 326 -9.25 20.63 12.93
CA ILE A 326 -8.17 19.71 13.29
C ILE A 326 -8.70 18.53 14.15
N GLY A 327 -9.56 18.81 15.13
CA GLY A 327 -10.12 17.77 16.00
C GLY A 327 -11.17 16.86 15.36
N GLN A 328 -11.55 17.12 14.11
CA GLN A 328 -12.57 16.37 13.39
C GLN A 328 -11.99 15.65 12.17
N ASP A 329 -11.18 16.35 11.39
CA ASP A 329 -10.76 15.92 10.05
C ASP A 329 -9.49 15.04 10.06
N TYR A 330 -8.78 14.96 11.20
CA TYR A 330 -7.50 14.24 11.32
C TYR A 330 -7.52 13.03 12.26
N LYS A 331 -8.69 12.65 12.80
CA LYS A 331 -8.80 11.55 13.78
C LYS A 331 -8.21 10.23 13.28
N VAL A 332 -8.48 9.88 12.03
CA VAL A 332 -7.96 8.66 11.41
C VAL A 332 -6.43 8.72 11.29
N LEU A 333 -5.87 9.87 10.93
CA LEU A 333 -4.42 10.06 10.80
C LEU A 333 -3.73 10.09 12.18
N GLU A 334 -4.43 10.56 13.21
CA GLU A 334 -3.95 10.51 14.59
C GLU A 334 -3.91 9.08 15.13
N LEU A 335 -4.96 8.29 14.93
CA LEU A 335 -4.98 6.86 15.28
C LEU A 335 -3.83 6.10 14.59
N LYS A 336 -3.49 6.51 13.36
CA LYS A 336 -2.37 5.95 12.58
C LYS A 336 -0.99 6.52 12.93
N GLY A 337 -0.91 7.41 13.93
CA GLY A 337 0.36 8.01 14.36
C GLY A 337 1.05 8.87 13.31
N VAL A 338 0.32 9.35 12.29
CA VAL A 338 0.86 10.29 11.29
C VAL A 338 0.94 11.69 11.87
N VAL A 339 -0.07 12.06 12.64
CA VAL A 339 -0.21 13.38 13.25
C VAL A 339 -0.61 13.25 14.72
N GLN A 340 -0.43 14.32 15.47
CA GLN A 340 -0.93 14.48 16.83
C GLN A 340 -1.93 15.63 16.86
N VAL A 341 -3.12 15.38 17.39
CA VAL A 341 -4.14 16.40 17.65
C VAL A 341 -4.01 16.82 19.11
N ILE A 342 -3.68 18.09 19.34
CA ILE A 342 -3.43 18.63 20.67
C ILE A 342 -4.61 19.52 21.05
N PRO A 343 -5.41 19.15 22.07
CA PRO A 343 -6.52 19.96 22.54
C PRO A 343 -6.10 21.37 22.97
N TYR A 344 -6.93 22.35 22.63
CA TYR A 344 -6.82 23.74 23.05
C TYR A 344 -8.19 24.26 23.51
N ALA A 345 -8.23 25.50 24.01
CA ALA A 345 -9.44 26.12 24.51
C ALA A 345 -10.56 26.21 23.44
N ASN A 346 -11.81 26.19 23.90
CA ASN A 346 -13.02 26.37 23.08
C ASN A 346 -13.17 25.33 21.95
N GLY A 347 -12.79 24.08 22.20
CA GLY A 347 -12.91 22.99 21.22
C GLY A 347 -12.04 23.19 19.98
N ARG A 348 -10.97 23.99 20.09
CA ARG A 348 -9.96 24.16 19.04
C ARG A 348 -8.79 23.23 19.32
N PHE A 349 -8.02 22.92 18.29
CA PHE A 349 -6.92 21.97 18.39
C PHE A 349 -5.73 22.45 17.58
N TYR A 350 -4.52 22.15 18.06
CA TYR A 350 -3.31 22.22 17.26
C TYR A 350 -3.02 20.87 16.60
N LEU A 351 -2.37 20.91 15.45
CA LEU A 351 -1.91 19.73 14.73
C LEU A 351 -0.38 19.75 14.69
N LYS A 352 0.23 18.62 15.01
CA LYS A 352 1.67 18.37 14.84
C LYS A 352 1.89 17.14 13.97
N LEU A 353 2.88 17.17 13.09
CA LEU A 353 3.25 16.01 12.28
C LEU A 353 4.21 15.12 13.09
N LEU A 354 3.92 13.82 13.11
CA LEU A 354 4.75 12.81 13.78
C LEU A 354 5.64 12.05 12.79
N LYS A 355 5.16 11.88 11.56
CA LYS A 355 5.86 11.22 10.45
C LYS A 355 6.31 12.23 9.41
N LYS A 356 7.58 12.64 9.47
CA LYS A 356 8.14 13.70 8.63
C LYS A 356 8.08 13.33 7.14
N GLU A 357 8.43 12.08 6.84
CA GLU A 357 8.45 11.47 5.53
C GLU A 357 7.08 11.54 4.82
N VAL A 358 6.00 11.31 5.56
CA VAL A 358 4.62 11.42 5.05
C VAL A 358 4.31 12.86 4.64
N GLY A 359 4.79 13.84 5.41
CA GLY A 359 4.63 15.26 5.08
C GLY A 359 5.46 15.69 3.87
N GLU A 360 6.68 15.19 3.73
CA GLU A 360 7.57 15.46 2.59
C GLU A 360 6.98 14.90 1.28
N ILE A 361 6.49 13.66 1.30
CA ILE A 361 5.76 13.06 0.17
C ILE A 361 4.51 13.90 -0.16
N ALA A 362 3.72 14.28 0.84
CA ALA A 362 2.51 15.07 0.63
C ALA A 362 2.81 16.43 -0.02
N LEU A 363 3.84 17.14 0.46
CA LEU A 363 4.28 18.41 -0.11
C LEU A 363 4.71 18.24 -1.57
N LEU A 364 5.45 17.19 -1.87
CA LEU A 364 5.94 16.92 -3.21
C LEU A 364 4.80 16.61 -4.19
N VAL A 365 3.87 15.71 -3.82
CA VAL A 365 2.70 15.40 -4.67
C VAL A 365 1.83 16.64 -4.89
N LEU A 366 1.59 17.45 -3.86
CA LEU A 366 0.76 18.65 -3.97
C LEU A 366 1.42 19.79 -4.76
N SER A 367 2.75 19.80 -4.88
CA SER A 367 3.50 20.85 -5.61
C SER A 367 3.92 20.46 -7.03
N SER A 368 4.18 19.17 -7.27
CA SER A 368 4.75 18.66 -8.52
C SER A 368 3.92 17.54 -9.17
N GLY A 369 2.86 17.07 -8.52
CA GLY A 369 2.02 15.98 -9.02
C GLY A 369 2.64 14.58 -8.92
N ASN A 370 3.88 14.47 -8.44
CA ASN A 370 4.64 13.24 -8.50
C ASN A 370 5.67 13.14 -7.35
N ALA A 371 5.51 12.18 -6.45
CA ALA A 371 6.49 11.89 -5.40
C ALA A 371 7.38 10.67 -5.69
N SER A 372 7.14 10.01 -6.82
CA SER A 372 7.76 8.73 -7.16
C SER A 372 9.27 8.84 -7.45
N GLU A 373 9.80 10.03 -7.74
CA GLU A 373 11.25 10.29 -7.91
C GLU A 373 12.00 10.49 -6.59
N HIS A 374 11.31 10.96 -5.54
CA HIS A 374 11.94 11.19 -4.24
C HIS A 374 12.20 9.90 -3.45
N ALA A 375 11.52 8.80 -3.83
CA ALA A 375 11.80 7.47 -3.32
C ALA A 375 13.25 7.01 -3.58
N LEU A 376 13.97 7.64 -4.52
CA LEU A 376 15.36 7.35 -4.84
C LEU A 376 16.37 8.34 -4.26
N ILE A 377 15.96 9.59 -3.98
CA ILE A 377 16.90 10.69 -3.73
C ILE A 377 17.09 10.96 -2.23
N GLY A 378 16.15 10.52 -1.40
CA GLY A 378 16.12 10.88 0.02
C GLY A 378 17.10 10.14 0.92
N GLY A 379 17.46 8.88 0.64
CA GLY A 379 18.13 8.00 1.62
C GLY A 379 17.28 7.68 2.86
N SER A 380 16.47 8.64 3.32
CA SER A 380 15.69 8.69 4.56
C SER A 380 14.20 8.45 4.36
N ILE A 381 13.81 7.42 3.60
CA ILE A 381 12.47 6.88 3.80
C ILE A 381 12.56 5.96 5.01
N ILE A 382 12.34 6.53 6.19
CA ILE A 382 12.13 5.76 7.41
C ILE A 382 11.02 4.75 7.11
N PRO A 383 11.21 3.45 7.40
CA PRO A 383 10.22 2.44 7.09
C PRO A 383 8.85 2.79 7.63
N SER A 384 7.82 2.57 6.81
CA SER A 384 6.45 2.71 7.30
C SER A 384 6.25 1.75 8.46
N ILE A 385 5.82 2.31 9.58
CA ILE A 385 5.27 1.54 10.67
C ILE A 385 3.92 1.02 10.16
N THR A 386 3.81 -0.29 10.00
CA THR A 386 2.55 -0.96 9.68
C THR A 386 1.49 -0.46 10.66
N VAL A 387 0.33 -0.03 10.17
CA VAL A 387 -0.80 0.27 11.04
C VAL A 387 -1.85 -0.79 10.78
N THR A 388 -2.10 -1.62 11.80
CA THR A 388 -3.30 -2.43 11.85
C THR A 388 -4.52 -1.50 11.94
N GLU A 389 -5.47 -1.70 11.03
CA GLU A 389 -6.70 -0.91 10.79
C GLU A 389 -6.57 0.37 9.92
N PHE A 390 -5.96 0.23 8.74
CA PHE A 390 -6.14 1.15 7.62
C PHE A 390 -7.05 0.57 6.53
N SER A 391 -8.08 1.32 6.11
CA SER A 391 -8.76 1.07 4.82
C SER A 391 -8.06 1.84 3.71
N GLY A 392 -7.13 1.18 3.02
CA GLY A 392 -6.38 1.76 1.92
C GLY A 392 -7.10 1.78 0.58
N PRO A 393 -6.46 2.38 -0.44
CA PRO A 393 -6.96 2.35 -1.81
C PRO A 393 -7.31 0.94 -2.27
N GLU A 394 -6.55 -0.06 -1.81
CA GLU A 394 -6.80 -1.47 -2.06
C GLU A 394 -8.15 -1.95 -1.54
N ILE A 395 -8.46 -1.75 -0.25
CA ILE A 395 -9.74 -2.17 0.34
C ILE A 395 -10.91 -1.47 -0.37
N ASN A 396 -10.77 -0.17 -0.66
CA ASN A 396 -11.81 0.58 -1.38
C ASN A 396 -12.02 0.05 -2.79
N ARG A 397 -10.94 -0.34 -3.48
CA ARG A 397 -10.98 -0.95 -4.81
C ARG A 397 -11.65 -2.32 -4.75
N ASP A 398 -11.30 -3.16 -3.78
CA ASP A 398 -11.88 -4.50 -3.64
C ASP A 398 -13.38 -4.44 -3.35
N LEU A 399 -13.81 -3.54 -2.45
CA LEU A 399 -15.22 -3.32 -2.16
C LEU A 399 -15.99 -2.84 -3.40
N ARG A 400 -15.42 -1.90 -4.15
CA ARG A 400 -16.02 -1.38 -5.39
C ARG A 400 -16.07 -2.46 -6.47
N ARG A 401 -15.00 -3.24 -6.64
CA ARG A 401 -14.93 -4.36 -7.59
C ARG A 401 -15.98 -5.41 -7.28
N LYS A 402 -16.05 -5.89 -6.04
CA LYS A 402 -17.07 -6.86 -5.59
C LYS A 402 -18.50 -6.36 -5.82
N LYS A 403 -18.75 -5.06 -5.65
CA LYS A 403 -20.04 -4.44 -5.99
C LYS A 403 -20.27 -4.39 -7.50
N GLN A 404 -19.28 -3.94 -8.27
CA GLN A 404 -19.36 -3.81 -9.72
C GLN A 404 -19.60 -5.15 -10.42
N VAL A 405 -18.89 -6.21 -10.02
CA VAL A 405 -19.03 -7.56 -10.57
C VAL A 405 -20.43 -8.11 -10.37
N LYS A 406 -21.05 -7.82 -9.21
CA LYS A 406 -22.46 -8.19 -8.96
C LYS A 406 -23.44 -7.44 -9.85
N THR A 407 -23.12 -6.21 -10.26
CA THR A 407 -24.02 -5.36 -11.06
C THR A 407 -23.78 -5.44 -12.56
N ASN A 408 -22.53 -5.55 -13.00
CA ASN A 408 -22.11 -5.57 -14.39
C ASN A 408 -20.70 -6.20 -14.52
N PRO A 409 -20.61 -7.54 -14.52
CA PRO A 409 -19.33 -8.26 -14.56
C PRO A 409 -18.57 -8.02 -15.87
N THR A 410 -19.27 -7.83 -16.99
CA THR A 410 -18.69 -7.63 -18.31
C THR A 410 -17.78 -6.40 -18.37
N ALA A 411 -18.11 -5.33 -17.66
CA ALA A 411 -17.31 -4.10 -17.65
C ALA A 411 -15.89 -4.32 -17.09
N THR A 412 -15.77 -5.01 -15.95
CA THR A 412 -14.47 -5.32 -15.33
C THR A 412 -13.72 -6.35 -16.17
N ASN A 413 -14.42 -7.40 -16.60
CA ASN A 413 -13.84 -8.50 -17.37
C ASN A 413 -13.22 -8.03 -18.70
N ASN A 414 -13.91 -7.15 -19.44
CA ASN A 414 -13.40 -6.62 -20.70
C ASN A 414 -12.11 -5.81 -20.50
N MET A 415 -12.02 -5.07 -19.39
CA MET A 415 -10.85 -4.23 -19.11
C MET A 415 -9.64 -5.06 -18.66
N LEU A 416 -9.87 -6.12 -17.88
CA LEU A 416 -8.83 -7.08 -17.51
C LEU A 416 -8.33 -7.88 -18.72
N ASP A 417 -9.23 -8.29 -19.63
CA ASP A 417 -8.83 -8.95 -20.88
C ASP A 417 -8.07 -7.99 -21.79
N ALA A 418 -8.48 -6.72 -21.88
CA ALA A 418 -7.76 -5.69 -22.64
C ALA A 418 -6.34 -5.44 -22.10
N LEU A 419 -6.14 -5.45 -20.77
CA LEU A 419 -4.82 -5.34 -20.16
C LEU A 419 -3.89 -6.51 -20.54
N ARG A 420 -4.46 -7.67 -20.83
CA ARG A 420 -3.72 -8.86 -21.28
C ARG A 420 -3.46 -8.83 -22.78
N THR A 421 -4.47 -8.55 -23.61
CA THR A 421 -4.36 -8.66 -25.08
C THR A 421 -3.94 -7.37 -25.79
N GLY A 422 -3.96 -6.23 -25.10
CA GLY A 422 -3.84 -4.92 -25.75
C GLY A 422 -5.11 -4.48 -26.49
N GLY A 423 -6.28 -4.99 -26.07
CA GLY A 423 -7.56 -4.65 -26.70
C GLY A 423 -7.82 -5.35 -28.05
N ILE A 424 -7.07 -6.42 -28.33
CA ILE A 424 -7.25 -7.32 -29.50
C ILE A 424 -8.16 -8.47 -29.14
#